data_AF-A0A537FU35-F1
#
_entry.id   AF-A0A537FU35-F1
#
_cell.length_a   1.000
_cell.length_b   1.000
_cell.length_c   1.000
_cell.angle_alpha   90.00
_cell.angle_beta   90.00
_cell.angle_gamma   90.00
#
_symmetry.space_group_name_H-M   'P 1'
#
loop_
_entity.id
_entity.type
_entity.pdbx_description
1 polymer ?
#
loop_
_entity_poly.entity_id
_entity_poly.type
_entity_poly.pdbx_seq_one_letter_code
_entity_poly.pdbx_strand_id
1 'polypeptide(L)' 'KIKSDVDLMKDIRSWKGVRHSLGLKVRGQRTRTTGRSGKAVGVKKKVLMEAARAAQRKPAEEKK' A
#
# COMPACT_ATOMS: atom_id res chain seq x y z
N LYS A 1 -20.90 -3.75 -11.71
CA LYS A 1 -20.36 -4.42 -12.92
C LYS A 1 -19.05 -5.16 -12.65
N ILE A 2 -18.01 -4.52 -12.12
CA ILE A 2 -16.72 -5.21 -11.83
C ILE A 2 -16.86 -6.18 -10.64
N LYS A 3 -17.53 -5.76 -9.57
CA LYS A 3 -17.72 -6.60 -8.37
C LYS A 3 -18.52 -7.87 -8.68
N SER A 4 -19.61 -7.74 -9.43
CA SER A 4 -20.45 -8.86 -9.90
C SER A 4 -19.69 -9.86 -10.78
N ASP A 5 -18.78 -9.38 -11.64
CA ASP A 5 -17.94 -10.25 -12.48
C ASP A 5 -16.87 -10.98 -11.65
N VAL A 6 -16.29 -10.30 -10.65
CA VAL A 6 -15.35 -10.91 -9.71
C VAL A 6 -16.02 -11.95 -8.82
N ASP A 7 -17.24 -11.70 -8.38
CA ASP A 7 -18.00 -12.64 -7.56
C ASP A 7 -18.40 -13.87 -8.37
N LEU A 8 -18.86 -13.70 -9.61
CA LEU A 8 -19.07 -14.81 -10.56
C LEU A 8 -17.77 -15.62 -10.81
N MET A 9 -16.63 -14.95 -10.98
CA MET A 9 -15.35 -15.62 -11.15
C MET A 9 -14.91 -16.43 -9.93
N LYS A 10 -15.24 -15.97 -8.71
CA LYS A 10 -14.99 -16.70 -7.45
C LYS A 10 -15.90 -17.92 -7.34
N ASP A 11 -17.17 -17.79 -7.71
CA ASP A 11 -18.15 -18.88 -7.66
C ASP A 11 -17.76 -20.02 -8.63
N ILE A 12 -17.32 -19.68 -9.84
CA ILE A 12 -16.80 -20.62 -10.85
C ILE A 12 -15.46 -21.25 -10.43
N ARG A 13 -14.79 -20.71 -9.40
CA ARG A 13 -13.44 -21.12 -8.94
C ARG A 13 -12.37 -21.07 -10.03
N SER A 14 -12.54 -20.13 -10.97
CA SER A 14 -11.51 -19.82 -11.95
C SER A 14 -10.21 -19.37 -11.27
N TRP A 15 -9.05 -19.55 -11.92
CA TRP A 15 -7.78 -19.10 -11.35
C TRP A 15 -7.78 -17.61 -10.96
N LYS A 16 -8.42 -16.75 -11.78
CA LYS A 16 -8.59 -15.33 -11.48
C LYS A 16 -9.46 -15.14 -10.22
N GLY A 17 -10.56 -15.88 -10.11
CA GLY A 17 -11.44 -15.87 -8.94
C GLY A 17 -10.74 -16.30 -7.65
N VAL A 18 -9.95 -17.38 -7.69
CA VAL A 18 -9.15 -17.83 -6.55
C VAL A 18 -8.15 -16.76 -6.12
N ARG A 19 -7.44 -16.14 -7.07
CA ARG A 19 -6.53 -15.02 -6.76
C ARG A 19 -7.26 -13.82 -6.17
N HIS A 20 -8.44 -13.49 -6.69
CA HIS A 20 -9.30 -12.41 -6.15
C HIS A 20 -9.79 -12.71 -4.73
N SER A 21 -10.14 -13.97 -4.42
CA SER A 21 -10.52 -14.40 -3.06
C SER A 21 -9.35 -14.24 -2.08
N LEU A 22 -8.15 -14.64 -2.50
CA LEU A 22 -6.92 -14.52 -1.70
C LEU A 22 -6.36 -13.08 -1.64
N GLY A 23 -6.97 -12.10 -2.32
CA GLY A 23 -6.44 -10.74 -2.41
C GLY A 23 -5.11 -10.63 -3.15
N LEU A 24 -4.74 -11.65 -3.94
CA LEU A 24 -3.51 -11.70 -4.69
C LEU A 24 -3.68 -11.11 -6.10
N LYS A 25 -2.58 -10.67 -6.69
CA LYS A 25 -2.58 -10.08 -8.03
C LYS A 25 -2.84 -11.11 -9.12
N VAL A 26 -3.64 -10.75 -10.11
CA VAL A 26 -4.22 -11.66 -11.11
C VAL A 26 -3.43 -11.75 -12.42
N ARG A 27 -2.40 -10.93 -12.67
CA ARG A 27 -1.68 -10.92 -13.97
C ARG A 27 -0.34 -11.68 -13.96
N GLY A 28 -0.24 -12.77 -13.19
CA GLY A 28 0.99 -13.58 -13.14
C GLY A 28 2.18 -12.90 -12.44
N GLN A 29 1.94 -11.89 -11.62
CA GLN A 29 3.00 -11.23 -10.86
C GLN A 29 3.56 -12.15 -9.76
N ARG A 30 4.88 -12.13 -9.55
CA ARG A 30 5.60 -12.89 -8.52
C ARG A 30 5.29 -12.34 -7.13
N THR A 31 4.68 -13.14 -6.27
CA THR A 31 4.22 -12.74 -4.92
C THR A 31 5.30 -12.79 -3.84
N ARG A 32 6.49 -13.35 -4.12
CA ARG A 32 7.58 -13.45 -3.13
C ARG A 32 8.16 -12.09 -2.73
N THR A 33 8.37 -11.22 -3.72
CA THR A 33 9.03 -9.92 -3.55
C THR A 33 8.12 -8.74 -3.87
N THR A 34 7.19 -8.89 -4.84
CA THR A 34 6.35 -7.78 -5.30
C THR A 34 4.98 -7.77 -4.64
N GLY A 35 4.34 -6.60 -4.57
CA GLY A 35 2.98 -6.48 -4.03
C GLY A 35 2.91 -6.49 -2.50
N ARG A 36 4.02 -6.17 -1.81
CA ARG A 36 4.01 -5.87 -0.38
C ARG A 36 3.27 -4.56 -0.15
N SER A 37 1.96 -4.65 0.05
CA SER A 37 1.14 -3.55 0.55
C SER A 37 1.24 -3.51 2.07
N GLY A 38 1.88 -2.48 2.61
CA GLY A 38 2.14 -2.29 4.03
C GLY A 38 3.24 -1.24 4.23
N LYS A 39 3.38 -0.69 5.44
CA LYS A 39 4.50 0.19 5.76
C LYS A 39 5.80 -0.61 5.69
N ALA A 40 6.85 -0.02 5.12
CA ALA A 40 8.19 -0.57 5.25
C ALA A 40 8.53 -0.72 6.75
N VAL A 41 8.87 -1.94 7.17
CA VAL A 41 9.32 -2.21 8.54
C VAL A 41 10.59 -1.38 8.77
N GLY A 42 10.59 -0.55 9.82
CA GLY A 42 11.76 0.24 10.23
C GLY A 42 11.82 1.69 9.73
N VAL A 43 10.95 2.14 8.82
CA VAL A 43 11.02 3.55 8.33
C VAL A 43 9.97 4.44 9.02
N LYS A 44 10.39 5.20 10.04
CA LYS A 44 9.58 6.23 10.71
C LYS A 44 9.45 7.51 9.85
N LYS A 45 8.97 7.39 8.60
CA LYS A 45 8.84 8.54 7.67
C LYS A 45 8.05 9.70 8.27
N LYS A 46 6.98 9.40 9.02
CA LYS A 46 6.13 10.43 9.64
C LYS A 46 6.90 11.24 10.69
N VAL A 47 7.65 10.56 11.58
CA VAL A 47 8.45 11.21 12.63
C VAL A 47 9.58 12.03 12.04
N LEU A 48 10.28 11.50 11.03
CA LEU A 48 11.37 12.21 10.35
C LEU A 48 10.86 13.45 9.59
N MET A 49 9.70 13.33 8.92
CA MET A 49 9.08 14.44 8.19
C MET A 49 8.54 15.51 9.14
N GLU A 50 7.97 15.14 10.29
CA GLU A 50 7.54 16.07 11.34
C GLU A 50 8.74 16.77 12.00
N ALA A 51 9.83 16.05 12.27
CA ALA A 51 11.07 16.65 12.79
C ALA A 51 11.71 17.64 11.79
N ALA A 52 11.76 17.29 10.50
CA ALA A 52 12.22 18.20 9.46
C ALA A 52 11.35 19.46 9.34
N ARG A 53 10.02 19.30 9.45
CA ARG A 53 9.06 20.42 9.42
C ARG A 53 9.16 21.31 10.67
N ALA A 54 9.48 20.74 11.83
CA ALA A 54 9.74 21.48 13.06
C ALA A 54 11.08 22.24 13.02
N ALA A 55 12.12 21.65 12.44
CA ALA A 55 13.42 22.32 12.23
C ALA A 55 13.31 23.53 11.29
N GLN A 56 12.48 23.46 10.24
CA GLN A 56 12.22 24.57 9.32
C GLN A 56 11.37 25.70 9.92
N ARG A 57 10.67 25.49 11.04
CA ARG A 57 9.89 26.53 11.72
C ARG A 57 10.72 27.43 12.64
N LYS A 58 11.84 26.93 13.16
CA LYS A 58 12.71 27.68 14.09
C LYS A 58 13.49 28.88 13.52
N PRO A 59 13.90 28.97 12.24
CA PRO A 59 14.73 30.10 11.77
C PRO A 59 13.97 31.43 11.61
N ALA A 60 12.65 31.46 11.83
CA ALA A 60 11.84 32.67 11.72
C ALA A 60 11.58 33.39 13.06
N GLU A 61 11.80 32.73 14.20
CA GLU A 61 11.46 33.27 15.53
C GLU A 61 12.65 33.94 16.23
N GLU A 62 13.88 33.77 15.71
CA GLU A 62 15.13 34.28 16.30
C GLU A 62 15.60 35.65 15.72
N LYS A 63 14.83 36.26 14.81
CA LYS A 63 15.15 37.57 14.19
C LYS A 63 14.27 38.74 14.69
N LYS A 64 13.80 38.70 15.94
CA LYS A 64 13.02 39.80 16.53
C LYS A 64 13.70 40.38 17.75
#